data_AF-A0A0C2M976-F1
#
_entry.id   AF-A0A0C2M976-F1
#
_cell.length_a   1.000
_cell.length_b   1.000
_cell.length_c   1.000
_cell.angle_alpha   90.00
_cell.angle_beta   90.00
_cell.angle_gamma   90.00
#
_symmetry.space_group_name_H-M   'P 1'
#
loop_
_entity.id
_entity.type
_entity.pdbx_description
1 polymer ?
#
loop_
_entity_poly.entity_id
_entity_poly.type
_entity_poly.pdbx_seq_one_letter_code
_entity_poly.pdbx_strand_id
1 'polypeptide(L)'
;MFITLITLVICFNLCCSIRDVINKHKNIPKHLLPQILKTELTINPDYELEPVYLKGDPNYILLNFHHNTDKSDPKNQILYVWKDGEISLTPWKITIDEKAVYVDEFVAINNILFGVSRLGQQFFYVDNKSNIFSVQTYNIYESVIPSDFEPSYIYKLTAKDITVSQNLL
;
A
#
# COMPACT_ATOMS: atom_id res chain seq x y z
N MET A 1 -35.46 19.36 -33.87
CA MET A 1 -35.83 17.93 -33.96
C MET A 1 -34.64 16.98 -34.13
N PHE A 2 -33.47 17.42 -34.63
CA PHE A 2 -32.29 16.56 -34.80
C PHE A 2 -31.54 16.23 -33.49
N ILE A 3 -31.48 17.17 -32.55
CA ILE A 3 -30.72 17.01 -31.28
C ILE A 3 -31.28 15.88 -30.41
N THR A 4 -32.60 15.71 -30.38
CA THR A 4 -33.30 14.67 -29.62
C THR A 4 -33.01 13.25 -30.11
N LEU A 5 -32.69 13.07 -31.39
CA LEU A 5 -32.38 11.76 -31.95
C LEU A 5 -30.95 11.32 -31.56
N ILE A 6 -30.01 12.27 -31.53
CA ILE A 6 -28.61 12.02 -31.20
C ILE A 6 -28.45 11.61 -29.72
N THR A 7 -29.12 12.32 -28.80
CA THR A 7 -29.08 11.96 -27.37
C THR A 7 -29.72 10.60 -27.10
N LEU A 8 -30.79 10.23 -27.81
CA LEU A 8 -31.42 8.92 -27.68
C LEU A 8 -30.47 7.79 -28.10
N VAL A 9 -29.73 7.97 -29.20
CA VAL A 9 -28.76 6.98 -29.70
C VAL A 9 -27.58 6.82 -28.75
N ILE A 10 -27.09 7.92 -28.16
CA ILE A 10 -26.00 7.87 -27.17
C ILE A 10 -26.47 7.15 -25.90
N CYS A 11 -27.66 7.48 -25.39
CA CYS A 11 -28.25 6.79 -24.24
C CYS A 11 -28.45 5.30 -24.49
N PHE A 12 -28.93 4.91 -25.67
CA PHE A 12 -29.14 3.50 -26.01
C PHE A 12 -27.82 2.73 -26.05
N ASN A 13 -26.77 3.29 -26.66
CA ASN A 13 -25.45 2.67 -26.69
C ASN A 13 -24.82 2.52 -25.29
N LEU A 14 -24.97 3.54 -24.44
CA LEU A 14 -24.52 3.47 -23.03
C LEU A 14 -25.28 2.41 -22.24
N CYS A 15 -26.61 2.37 -22.36
CA CYS A 15 -27.44 1.38 -21.70
C CYS A 15 -27.13 -0.05 -22.17
N CYS A 16 -26.88 -0.26 -23.46
CA CYS A 16 -26.46 -1.55 -24.00
C CYS A 16 -25.09 -1.98 -23.45
N SER A 17 -24.11 -1.09 -23.47
CA SER A 17 -22.76 -1.37 -22.94
C SER A 17 -22.78 -1.73 -21.45
N ILE A 18 -23.53 -0.96 -20.64
CA ILE A 18 -23.69 -1.24 -19.21
C ILE A 18 -24.39 -2.59 -19.00
N ARG A 19 -25.43 -2.89 -19.78
CA ARG A 19 -26.16 -4.17 -19.68
C ARG A 19 -25.29 -5.36 -20.06
N ASP A 20 -24.43 -5.22 -21.07
CA ASP A 20 -23.52 -6.28 -21.48
C ASP A 20 -22.43 -6.54 -20.43
N VAL A 21 -21.89 -5.49 -19.79
CA VAL A 21 -20.96 -5.63 -18.66
C VAL A 21 -21.63 -6.34 -17.48
N ILE A 22 -22.85 -5.95 -17.11
CA ILE A 22 -23.60 -6.57 -16.00
C ILE A 22 -23.92 -8.04 -16.32
N ASN A 23 -24.33 -8.35 -17.55
CA ASN A 23 -24.63 -9.73 -17.96
C ASN A 23 -23.37 -10.59 -18.03
N LYS A 24 -22.23 -10.03 -18.42
CA LYS A 24 -20.93 -10.72 -18.40
C LYS A 24 -20.50 -11.10 -16.97
N HIS A 25 -20.77 -10.22 -16.00
CA HIS A 25 -20.52 -10.52 -14.58
C HIS A 25 -21.49 -11.55 -13.98
N LYS A 26 -22.75 -11.60 -14.42
CA LYS A 26 -23.74 -12.60 -13.94
C LYS A 26 -23.46 -14.02 -14.43
N ASN A 27 -22.73 -14.16 -15.53
CA ASN A 27 -22.40 -15.46 -16.13
C ASN A 27 -20.98 -15.93 -15.84
N ILE A 28 -20.27 -15.33 -14.87
CA ILE A 28 -19.05 -15.93 -14.35
C ILE A 28 -19.48 -17.25 -13.70
N PRO A 29 -19.06 -18.41 -14.24
CA PRO A 29 -19.40 -19.69 -13.66
C PRO A 29 -19.01 -19.71 -12.19
N LYS A 30 -19.87 -20.23 -11.31
CA LYS A 30 -19.59 -20.29 -9.86
C LYS A 30 -18.27 -21.01 -9.52
N HIS A 31 -17.75 -21.85 -10.42
CA HIS A 31 -16.44 -22.50 -10.28
C HIS A 31 -15.25 -21.59 -10.62
N LEU A 32 -15.48 -20.43 -11.25
CA LEU A 32 -14.49 -19.37 -11.50
C LEU A 32 -14.58 -18.25 -10.46
N LEU A 33 -15.53 -18.31 -9.52
CA LEU A 33 -15.46 -17.47 -8.33
C LEU A 33 -14.29 -17.97 -7.49
N PRO A 34 -13.35 -17.09 -7.08
CA PRO A 34 -12.27 -17.51 -6.19
C PRO A 34 -12.93 -18.15 -4.96
N GLN A 35 -12.56 -19.39 -4.67
CA GLN A 35 -12.93 -20.02 -3.41
C GLN A 35 -12.21 -19.20 -2.33
N ILE A 36 -12.93 -18.27 -1.71
CA ILE A 36 -12.38 -17.48 -0.61
C ILE A 36 -12.15 -18.46 0.53
N LEU A 37 -10.90 -18.89 0.67
CA LEU A 37 -10.48 -19.69 1.80
C LEU A 37 -10.55 -18.77 3.03
N LYS A 38 -11.51 -19.03 3.92
CA LYS A 38 -11.63 -18.29 5.17
C LYS A 38 -10.53 -18.79 6.11
N THR A 39 -9.39 -18.12 6.12
CA THR A 39 -8.35 -18.35 7.12
C THR A 39 -8.67 -17.50 8.36
N GLU A 40 -8.78 -18.15 9.53
CA GLU A 40 -8.95 -17.44 10.80
C GLU A 40 -7.56 -17.14 11.38
N LEU A 41 -7.25 -15.86 11.56
CA LEU A 41 -6.04 -15.39 12.22
C LEU A 41 -6.32 -15.18 13.71
N THR A 42 -5.70 -15.98 14.57
CA THR A 42 -5.70 -15.73 16.01
C THR A 42 -4.62 -14.72 16.34
N ILE A 43 -5.02 -13.47 16.59
CA ILE A 43 -4.11 -12.39 16.95
C ILE A 43 -3.90 -12.42 18.47
N ASN A 44 -2.64 -12.43 18.91
CA ASN A 44 -2.32 -12.25 20.33
C ASN A 44 -2.75 -10.82 20.76
N PRO A 45 -3.53 -10.64 21.85
CA PRO A 45 -3.95 -9.33 22.33
C PRO A 45 -2.79 -8.34 22.62
N ASP A 46 -1.56 -8.83 22.78
CA ASP A 46 -0.38 -7.99 22.96
C ASP A 46 0.06 -7.28 21.67
N TYR A 47 -0.55 -7.60 20.53
CA TYR A 47 -0.22 -7.03 19.24
C TYR A 47 -1.37 -6.21 18.65
N GLU A 48 -1.03 -5.08 18.06
CA GLU A 48 -1.91 -4.28 17.21
C GLU A 48 -1.66 -4.66 15.75
N LEU A 49 -2.73 -4.91 14.99
CA LEU A 49 -2.68 -5.23 13.57
C LEU A 49 -3.13 -4.03 12.73
N GLU A 50 -2.27 -3.61 11.81
CA GLU A 50 -2.56 -2.60 10.80
C GLU A 50 -2.45 -3.22 9.39
N PRO A 51 -3.58 -3.54 8.72
CA PRO A 51 -3.56 -4.10 7.38
C PRO A 51 -3.40 -3.00 6.32
N VAL A 52 -2.52 -3.22 5.34
CA VAL A 52 -2.29 -2.34 4.20
C VAL A 52 -2.56 -3.09 2.89
N TYR A 53 -3.44 -2.51 2.07
CA TYR A 53 -3.90 -3.08 0.80
C TYR A 53 -3.28 -2.33 -0.37
N LEU A 54 -2.61 -3.01 -1.30
CA LEU A 54 -2.02 -2.34 -2.46
C LEU A 54 -3.10 -2.00 -3.48
N LYS A 55 -3.09 -0.75 -3.94
CA LYS A 55 -4.09 -0.25 -4.87
C LYS A 55 -3.74 -0.70 -6.29
N GLY A 56 -4.41 -1.71 -6.80
CA GLY A 56 -4.16 -2.24 -8.16
C GLY A 56 -3.47 -3.60 -8.17
N ASP A 57 -3.16 -4.14 -6.99
CA ASP A 57 -2.85 -5.55 -6.81
C ASP A 57 -3.77 -6.12 -5.73
N PRO A 58 -5.00 -6.57 -6.08
CA PRO A 58 -5.99 -7.01 -5.10
C PRO A 58 -5.56 -8.27 -4.33
N ASN A 59 -4.49 -8.92 -4.77
CA ASN A 59 -3.95 -10.11 -4.12
C ASN A 59 -2.77 -9.80 -3.19
N TYR A 60 -2.36 -8.52 -3.05
CA TYR A 60 -1.30 -8.12 -2.14
C TYR A 60 -1.87 -7.48 -0.88
N ILE A 61 -1.67 -8.15 0.26
CA ILE A 61 -2.00 -7.62 1.59
C ILE A 61 -0.75 -7.67 2.46
N LEU A 62 -0.40 -6.52 3.03
CA LEU A 62 0.62 -6.41 4.06
C LEU A 62 -0.06 -6.35 5.43
N LEU A 63 0.33 -7.25 6.33
CA LEU A 63 -0.12 -7.26 7.71
C LEU A 63 1.04 -6.79 8.59
N ASN A 64 0.89 -5.61 9.19
CA ASN A 64 1.89 -5.03 10.08
C ASN A 64 1.46 -5.23 11.53
N PHE A 65 2.20 -6.06 12.27
CA PHE A 65 1.95 -6.32 13.69
C PHE A 65 2.97 -5.60 14.54
N HIS A 66 2.49 -4.85 15.53
CA HIS A 66 3.30 -4.13 16.50
C HIS A 66 3.01 -4.60 17.91
N HIS A 67 4.05 -4.86 18.70
CA HIS A 67 3.87 -5.15 20.12
C HIS A 67 3.42 -3.89 20.87
N ASN A 68 2.35 -3.99 21.67
CA ASN A 68 1.71 -2.85 22.34
C ASN A 68 2.62 -2.11 23.31
N THR A 69 3.56 -2.81 23.95
CA THR A 69 4.42 -2.23 24.99
C THR A 69 5.72 -1.62 24.46
N ASP A 70 6.07 -1.88 23.20
CA ASP A 70 7.36 -1.45 22.63
C ASP A 70 7.26 -1.23 21.11
N LYS A 71 6.53 -0.19 20.74
CA LYS A 71 6.35 0.27 19.35
C LYS A 71 7.62 0.88 18.73
N SER A 72 8.80 0.64 19.29
CA SER A 72 10.04 1.26 18.81
C SER A 72 11.19 0.29 18.58
N ASP A 73 11.12 -0.95 19.05
CA ASP A 73 12.13 -1.96 18.71
C ASP A 73 11.78 -2.66 17.38
N PRO A 74 12.63 -2.56 16.32
CA PRO A 74 12.48 -3.34 15.09
C PRO A 74 12.26 -4.84 15.31
N LYS A 75 12.78 -5.41 16.40
CA LYS A 75 12.63 -6.84 16.72
C LYS A 75 11.20 -7.21 17.12
N ASN A 76 10.42 -6.24 17.57
CA ASN A 76 9.05 -6.43 18.03
C ASN A 76 8.02 -6.15 16.93
N GLN A 77 8.49 -5.74 15.74
CA GLN A 77 7.66 -5.63 14.55
C GLN A 77 7.66 -6.94 13.78
N ILE A 78 6.47 -7.43 13.43
CA ILE A 78 6.30 -8.60 12.59
C ILE A 78 5.52 -8.19 11.35
N LEU A 79 6.12 -8.33 10.18
CA LEU A 79 5.45 -8.08 8.91
C LEU A 79 5.15 -9.42 8.23
N TYR A 80 3.92 -9.56 7.77
CA TYR A 80 3.54 -10.65 6.89
C TYR A 80 3.04 -10.11 5.57
N VAL A 81 3.44 -10.75 4.50
CA VAL A 81 2.98 -10.44 3.16
C VAL A 81 2.16 -11.61 2.64
N TRP A 82 0.97 -11.31 2.18
CA TRP A 82 0.10 -12.22 1.46
C TRP A 82 0.06 -11.78 0.00
N LYS A 83 0.39 -12.67 -0.94
CA LYS A 83 0.40 -12.39 -2.39
C LYS A 83 -0.38 -13.45 -3.16
N ASP A 84 -0.86 -13.08 -4.34
CA ASP A 84 -1.33 -14.00 -5.39
C ASP A 84 -2.35 -15.07 -4.96
N GLY A 85 -3.12 -14.80 -3.91
CA GLY A 85 -4.06 -15.78 -3.35
C GLY A 85 -3.36 -17.02 -2.78
N GLU A 86 -2.08 -16.90 -2.39
CA GLU A 86 -1.34 -17.93 -1.69
C GLU A 86 -2.11 -18.43 -0.46
N ILE A 87 -1.90 -19.68 -0.06
CA ILE A 87 -2.59 -20.21 1.12
C ILE A 87 -1.92 -19.72 2.41
N SER A 88 -0.68 -19.24 2.32
CA SER A 88 0.17 -18.90 3.45
C SER A 88 0.57 -17.42 3.48
N LEU A 89 0.78 -16.92 4.70
CA LEU A 89 1.44 -15.65 4.96
C LEU A 89 2.96 -15.85 4.98
N THR A 90 3.69 -15.04 4.21
CA THR A 90 5.15 -15.08 4.19
C THR A 90 5.69 -14.01 5.14
N PRO A 91 6.53 -14.36 6.15
CA PRO A 91 7.20 -13.38 6.97
C PRO A 91 8.08 -12.48 6.09
N TRP A 92 7.97 -11.18 6.28
CA TRP A 92 8.77 -10.20 5.54
C TRP A 92 9.67 -9.44 6.49
N LYS A 93 10.98 -9.50 6.25
CA LYS A 93 11.96 -8.73 7.01
C LYS A 93 12.53 -7.65 6.12
N ILE A 94 12.28 -6.40 6.49
CA ILE A 94 12.81 -5.24 5.77
C ILE A 94 14.22 -4.96 6.27
N THR A 95 15.17 -4.96 5.35
CA THR A 95 16.55 -4.63 5.62
C THR A 95 17.05 -3.57 4.65
N ILE A 96 17.65 -2.51 5.19
CA ILE A 96 18.33 -1.46 4.43
C ILE A 96 19.78 -1.43 4.91
N ASP A 97 20.73 -1.52 3.98
CA ASP A 97 22.16 -1.64 4.29
C ASP A 97 22.46 -2.74 5.33
N GLU A 98 21.86 -3.92 5.13
CA GLU A 98 21.95 -5.11 6.00
C GLU A 98 21.39 -4.94 7.43
N LYS A 99 20.83 -3.76 7.75
CA LYS A 99 20.22 -3.47 9.06
C LYS A 99 18.72 -3.65 8.99
N ALA A 100 18.16 -4.31 10.00
CA ALA A 100 16.71 -4.41 10.16
C ALA A 100 16.10 -3.02 10.39
N VAL A 101 15.00 -2.74 9.72
CA VAL A 101 14.32 -1.44 9.77
C VAL A 101 12.98 -1.62 10.46
N TYR A 102 12.74 -0.81 11.49
CA TYR A 102 11.39 -0.63 12.03
C TYR A 102 10.63 0.35 11.13
N VAL A 103 9.46 -0.07 10.66
CA VAL A 103 8.61 0.73 9.79
C VAL A 103 7.44 1.27 10.60
N ASP A 104 7.43 2.58 10.77
CA ASP A 104 6.38 3.30 11.46
C ASP A 104 5.08 3.31 10.67
N GLU A 105 5.18 3.41 9.35
CA GLU A 105 4.04 3.67 8.48
C GLU A 105 4.25 3.06 7.09
N PHE A 106 3.20 2.47 6.56
CA PHE A 106 3.12 2.06 5.17
C PHE A 106 1.95 2.75 4.48
N VAL A 107 2.21 3.29 3.29
CA VAL A 107 1.20 3.89 2.43
C VAL A 107 1.23 3.18 1.08
N ALA A 108 0.09 2.62 0.68
CA ALA A 108 -0.05 2.03 -0.64
C ALA A 108 -0.35 3.11 -1.69
N ILE A 109 0.52 3.22 -2.70
CA ILE A 109 0.39 4.17 -3.80
C ILE A 109 0.42 3.38 -5.11
N ASN A 110 -0.77 3.11 -5.65
CA ASN A 110 -0.94 2.18 -6.76
C ASN A 110 -0.30 0.81 -6.44
N ASN A 111 0.54 0.29 -7.34
CA ASN A 111 1.26 -0.99 -7.22
C ASN A 111 2.58 -0.89 -6.43
N ILE A 112 2.77 0.20 -5.67
CA ILE A 112 3.98 0.49 -4.90
C ILE A 112 3.60 0.70 -3.43
N LEU A 113 4.44 0.20 -2.53
CA LEU A 113 4.37 0.51 -1.10
C LEU A 113 5.41 1.58 -0.78
N PHE A 114 4.97 2.66 -0.16
CA PHE A 114 5.82 3.65 0.46
C PHE A 114 5.95 3.32 1.95
N GLY A 115 7.17 3.18 2.46
CA GLY A 115 7.45 2.91 3.86
C GLY A 115 8.21 4.06 4.52
N VAL A 116 7.86 4.39 5.76
CA VAL A 116 8.56 5.40 6.58
C VAL A 116 9.15 4.74 7.81
N SER A 117 10.42 5.03 8.09
CA SER A 117 11.10 4.70 9.34
C SER A 117 11.58 5.98 10.00
N ARG A 118 10.91 6.40 11.07
CA ARG A 118 11.24 7.60 11.84
C ARG A 118 12.50 7.41 12.67
N LEU A 119 12.72 6.19 13.20
CA LEU A 119 13.95 5.84 13.92
C LEU A 119 15.19 5.92 13.01
N GLY A 120 15.07 5.42 11.78
CA GLY A 120 16.14 5.51 10.78
C GLY A 120 16.19 6.83 10.02
N GLN A 121 15.22 7.73 10.24
CA GLN A 121 15.03 8.96 9.47
C GLN A 121 15.10 8.72 7.95
N GLN A 122 14.41 7.68 7.50
CA GLN A 122 14.43 7.26 6.11
C GLN A 122 13.04 6.87 5.64
N PHE A 123 12.79 7.11 4.36
CA PHE A 123 11.65 6.55 3.66
C PHE A 123 12.14 5.75 2.46
N PHE A 124 11.32 4.81 2.03
CA PHE A 124 11.69 3.90 0.96
C PHE A 124 10.47 3.46 0.16
N TYR A 125 10.73 2.97 -1.04
CA TYR A 125 9.72 2.44 -1.94
C TYR A 125 9.96 0.96 -2.19
N VAL A 126 8.86 0.21 -2.19
CA VAL A 126 8.84 -1.23 -2.38
C VAL A 126 7.94 -1.57 -3.56
N ASP A 127 8.43 -2.39 -4.47
CA ASP A 127 7.64 -2.90 -5.59
C ASP A 127 6.64 -4.00 -5.15
N ASN A 128 5.79 -4.45 -6.06
CA ASN A 128 4.85 -5.55 -5.81
C ASN A 128 5.54 -6.91 -5.58
N LYS A 129 6.85 -7.01 -5.80
CA LYS A 129 7.67 -8.19 -5.49
C LYS A 129 8.35 -8.08 -4.12
N SER A 130 8.01 -7.08 -3.33
CA SER A 130 8.60 -6.80 -2.01
C SER A 130 10.09 -6.44 -2.05
N ASN A 131 10.59 -5.96 -3.21
CA ASN A 131 11.94 -5.43 -3.34
C ASN A 131 11.94 -3.94 -3.03
N ILE A 132 12.86 -3.52 -2.16
CA ILE A 132 13.15 -2.10 -1.94
C ILE A 132 13.98 -1.60 -3.13
N PHE A 133 13.48 -0.59 -3.85
CA PHE A 133 14.18 -0.06 -5.04
C PHE A 133 14.64 1.39 -4.90
N SER A 134 14.18 2.10 -3.86
CA SER A 134 14.61 3.46 -3.56
C SER A 134 14.59 3.65 -2.05
N VAL A 135 15.65 4.24 -1.51
CA VAL A 135 15.78 4.63 -0.10
C VAL A 135 16.30 6.06 -0.06
N GLN A 136 15.70 6.89 0.78
CA GLN A 136 16.11 8.27 0.96
C GLN A 136 16.07 8.62 2.44
N THR A 137 17.02 9.42 2.90
CA THR A 137 17.02 9.98 4.25
C THR A 137 16.32 11.33 4.27
N TYR A 138 15.76 11.68 5.42
CA TYR A 138 15.19 13.00 5.68
C TYR A 138 15.67 13.49 7.05
N ASN A 139 15.51 14.79 7.31
CA ASN A 139 15.95 15.41 8.56
C ASN A 139 14.91 15.18 9.67
N ILE A 140 15.33 15.14 10.93
CA ILE A 140 14.45 15.11 12.11
C ILE A 140 13.37 16.21 12.15
N TYR A 141 13.61 17.33 11.46
CA TYR A 141 12.69 18.46 11.40
C TYR A 141 11.83 18.49 10.14
N GLU A 142 11.80 17.37 9.43
CA GLU A 142 11.09 17.21 8.18
C GLU A 142 10.00 16.15 8.35
N SER A 143 8.85 16.43 7.75
CA SER A 143 7.81 15.45 7.54
C SER A 143 7.76 15.12 6.05
N VAL A 144 7.73 13.83 5.74
CA VAL A 144 7.61 13.31 4.38
C VAL A 144 6.21 12.73 4.22
N ILE A 145 5.47 13.24 3.25
CA ILE A 145 4.11 12.84 2.96
C ILE A 145 4.10 12.36 1.50
N PRO A 146 3.83 11.08 1.22
CA PRO A 146 3.76 10.61 -0.15
C PRO A 146 2.54 11.20 -0.88
N SER A 147 2.60 11.29 -2.20
CA SER A 147 1.40 11.51 -3.01
C SER A 147 0.52 10.26 -3.03
N ASP A 148 -0.80 10.41 -2.88
CA ASP A 148 -1.77 9.31 -2.99
C ASP A 148 -1.99 8.80 -4.42
N PHE A 149 -1.44 9.51 -5.42
CA PHE A 149 -1.72 9.26 -6.84
C PHE A 149 -0.49 8.86 -7.64
N GLU A 150 0.63 9.52 -7.43
CA GLU A 150 1.84 9.34 -8.22
C GLU A 150 3.05 9.11 -7.31
N PRO A 151 3.57 7.87 -7.24
CA PRO A 151 4.66 7.50 -6.34
C PRO A 151 5.91 8.37 -6.48
N SER A 152 6.16 8.96 -7.66
CA SER A 152 7.33 9.81 -7.89
C SER A 152 7.27 11.16 -7.18
N TYR A 153 6.13 11.55 -6.60
CA TYR A 153 5.99 12.82 -5.88
C TYR A 153 5.86 12.59 -4.38
N ILE A 154 6.68 13.31 -3.63
CA ILE A 154 6.60 13.44 -2.17
C ILE A 154 6.44 14.92 -1.82
N TYR A 155 5.60 15.20 -0.84
CA TYR A 155 5.55 16.49 -0.18
C TYR A 155 6.48 16.46 1.02
N LYS A 156 7.30 17.50 1.13
CA LYS A 156 8.25 17.65 2.22
C LYS A 156 7.91 18.92 2.98
N LEU A 157 7.56 18.77 4.24
CA LEU A 157 7.31 19.89 5.14
C LEU A 157 8.51 20.05 6.07
N THR A 158 9.16 21.21 6.00
CA THR A 158 10.30 21.55 6.85
C THR A 158 9.90 22.67 7.79
N ALA A 159 10.18 22.52 9.09
CA ALA A 159 9.98 23.60 10.04
C ALA A 159 10.85 24.81 9.65
N LYS A 160 10.23 25.99 9.51
CA LYS A 160 10.96 27.25 9.38
C LYS A 160 11.58 27.60 10.74
N ASP A 161 12.73 28.28 10.72
CA ASP A 161 13.51 28.76 11.87
C ASP A 161 14.49 27.78 12.50
N ILE A 162 14.80 26.68 11.80
CA ILE A 162 15.93 25.82 12.13
C ILE A 162 17.05 26.16 11.15
N THR A 163 18.18 26.61 11.67
CA THR A 163 19.38 26.90 10.87
C THR A 163 19.90 25.58 10.30
N VAL A 164 19.40 25.18 9.12
CA VAL A 164 19.96 24.06 8.38
C VAL A 164 21.33 24.50 7.90
N SER A 165 22.38 24.03 8.57
CA SER A 165 23.73 24.10 8.03
C SER A 165 23.71 23.37 6.69
N GLN A 166 23.70 24.12 5.59
CA GLN A 166 23.85 23.56 4.25
C GLN A 166 25.27 22.99 4.16
N ASN A 167 25.43 21.71 4.47
CA ASN A 167 26.56 20.97 3.94
C ASN A 167 26.23 20.69 2.48
N LEU A 168 26.75 21.56 1.62
CA LEU A 168 26.82 21.35 0.18
C LEU A 168 27.53 20.01 -0.08
N LEU A 169 26.82 19.10 -0.74
CA LEU A 169 27.42 17.96 -1.46
C LEU A 169 28.24 18.48 -2.64
#